data_AF-A0A965W321-F1
#
_entry.id   AF-A0A965W321-F1
#
_cell.length_a   1.000
_cell.length_b   1.000
_cell.length_c   1.000
_cell.angle_alpha   90.00
_cell.angle_beta   90.00
_cell.angle_gamma   90.00
#
_symmetry.space_group_name_H-M   'P 1'
#
loop_
_entity.id
_entity.type
_entity.pdbx_description
1 polymer ?
#
loop_
_entity_poly.entity_id
_entity_poly.type
_entity_poly.pdbx_seq_one_letter_code
_entity_poly.pdbx_strand_id
1 'polypeptide(L)'
;MITKELGKIEKVSFGYGGYQDAQFGLNIQLSFGGCGSCVFIDGGWSEDVKVTSSTKWTEKDRSTQRVKMIKKINKLLKDAKVYTIDQLKDKPVEVTSENMMIKDWRILTEVL
;
A
#
# COMPACT_ATOMS: atom_id res chain seq x y z
N MET A 1 -9.93 -5.35 20.21
CA MET A 1 -11.23 -5.22 19.50
C MET A 1 -10.94 -5.07 18.02
N ILE A 2 -11.56 -5.91 17.19
CA ILE A 2 -11.44 -5.83 15.72
C ILE A 2 -12.63 -5.03 15.19
N THR A 3 -12.37 -4.03 14.36
CA THR A 3 -13.40 -3.23 13.68
C THR A 3 -13.20 -3.28 12.17
N LYS A 4 -14.31 -3.20 11.43
CA LYS A 4 -14.32 -3.07 9.97
C LYS A 4 -15.05 -1.81 9.59
N GLU A 5 -14.45 -1.02 8.72
CA GLU A 5 -14.97 0.30 8.34
C GLU A 5 -14.92 0.46 6.82
N LEU A 6 -15.96 1.09 6.28
CA LEU A 6 -15.99 1.48 4.87
C LEU A 6 -15.20 2.76 4.67
N GLY A 7 -14.50 2.84 3.55
CA GLY A 7 -13.70 3.99 3.19
C GLY A 7 -13.47 4.07 1.70
N LYS A 8 -12.47 4.88 1.33
CA LYS A 8 -12.00 4.99 -0.05
C LYS A 8 -10.50 5.25 -0.12
N ILE A 9 -9.92 5.01 -1.28
CA ILE A 9 -8.57 5.48 -1.62
C ILE A 9 -8.64 7.00 -1.87
N GLU A 10 -8.10 7.78 -0.95
CA GLU A 10 -8.10 9.25 -1.05
C GLU A 10 -6.99 9.76 -1.97
N LYS A 11 -5.80 9.19 -1.86
CA LYS A 11 -4.64 9.51 -2.70
C LYS A 11 -3.88 8.24 -3.07
N VAL A 12 -3.29 8.26 -4.25
CA VAL A 12 -2.48 7.17 -4.78
C VAL A 12 -1.35 7.75 -5.61
N SER A 13 -0.13 7.21 -5.45
CA SER A 13 1.03 7.56 -6.28
C SER A 13 2.04 6.42 -6.30
N PHE A 14 2.96 6.43 -7.27
CA PHE A 14 4.06 5.46 -7.35
C PHE A 14 5.39 6.19 -7.48
N GLY A 15 6.34 5.86 -6.63
CA GLY A 15 7.62 6.54 -6.54
C GLY A 15 8.22 6.46 -5.14
N TYR A 16 9.01 7.47 -4.78
CA TYR A 16 9.58 7.58 -3.44
C TYR A 16 8.50 7.78 -2.37
N GLY A 17 8.79 7.32 -1.16
CA GLY A 17 7.92 7.47 0.00
C GLY A 17 8.36 6.62 1.18
N GLY A 18 7.40 6.25 2.04
CA GLY A 18 7.66 5.43 3.20
C GLY A 18 8.51 6.15 4.25
N TYR A 19 9.47 5.46 4.86
CA TYR A 19 10.31 6.04 5.91
C TYR A 19 11.28 7.08 5.35
N GLN A 20 11.02 8.36 5.60
CA GLN A 20 11.87 9.49 5.17
C GLN A 20 12.18 9.48 3.66
N ASP A 21 11.21 9.11 2.84
CA ASP A 21 11.35 8.97 1.38
C ASP A 21 12.43 7.97 0.92
N ALA A 22 12.94 7.14 1.83
CA ALA A 22 13.98 6.15 1.56
C ALA A 22 13.43 4.81 1.01
N GLN A 23 12.12 4.71 0.76
CA GLN A 23 11.49 3.57 0.13
C GLN A 23 10.98 3.93 -1.26
N PHE A 24 10.78 2.93 -2.12
CA PHE A 24 10.30 3.13 -3.49
C PHE A 24 9.17 2.14 -3.80
N GLY A 25 7.97 2.65 -4.11
CA GLY A 25 6.83 1.80 -4.43
C GLY A 25 5.51 2.53 -4.51
N LEU A 26 4.43 1.81 -4.21
CA LEU A 26 3.06 2.32 -4.27
C LEU A 26 2.69 2.97 -2.92
N ASN A 27 2.34 4.25 -2.97
CA ASN A 27 1.83 5.01 -1.84
C ASN A 27 0.29 5.07 -1.91
N ILE A 28 -0.41 4.69 -0.85
CA ILE A 28 -1.88 4.79 -0.76
C ILE A 28 -2.27 5.52 0.51
N GLN A 29 -3.14 6.52 0.39
CA GLN A 29 -3.81 7.13 1.52
C GLN A 29 -5.27 6.66 1.53
N LEU A 30 -5.71 6.09 2.65
CA LEU A 30 -7.09 5.66 2.86
C LEU A 30 -7.82 6.68 3.73
N SER A 31 -9.08 6.92 3.41
CA SER A 31 -10.00 7.71 4.23
C SER A 31 -11.14 6.82 4.70
N PHE A 32 -11.32 6.68 6.01
CA PHE A 32 -12.37 5.88 6.66
C PHE A 32 -12.66 6.41 8.07
N GLY A 33 -13.87 6.24 8.59
CA GLY A 33 -14.20 6.61 9.99
C GLY A 33 -14.01 8.09 10.35
N GLY A 34 -13.98 9.01 9.37
CA GLY A 34 -13.67 10.43 9.59
C GLY A 34 -12.17 10.73 9.81
N CYS A 35 -11.31 9.73 9.67
CA CYS A 35 -9.86 9.83 9.78
C CYS A 35 -9.19 9.52 8.43
N GLY A 36 -8.07 10.19 8.16
CA GLY A 36 -7.14 9.81 7.09
C GLY A 36 -6.00 8.98 7.66
N SER A 37 -5.64 7.87 7.00
CA SER A 37 -4.45 7.09 7.35
C SER A 37 -3.64 6.76 6.11
N CYS A 38 -2.33 6.94 6.20
CA CYS A 38 -1.39 6.59 5.13
C CYS A 38 -0.99 5.12 5.27
N VAL A 39 -1.16 4.36 4.19
CA VAL A 39 -0.65 3.00 4.05
C VAL A 39 0.37 2.98 2.91
N PHE A 40 1.65 2.81 3.26
CA PHE A 40 2.68 2.55 2.27
C PHE A 40 2.62 1.08 1.83
N ILE A 41 2.48 0.82 0.53
CA ILE A 41 2.52 -0.55 0.00
C ILE A 41 3.97 -0.93 -0.36
N ASP A 42 4.51 -1.88 0.40
CA ASP A 42 5.38 -3.02 0.03
C ASP A 42 6.49 -2.84 -1.04
N GLY A 43 6.97 -1.64 -1.31
CA GLY A 43 8.03 -1.41 -2.31
C GLY A 43 9.45 -1.76 -1.86
N GLY A 44 9.68 -1.79 -0.55
CA GLY A 44 11.00 -1.96 0.05
C GLY A 44 11.85 -0.69 0.02
N TRP A 45 13.08 -0.81 0.53
CA TRP A 45 14.06 0.29 0.51
C TRP A 45 14.45 0.66 -0.93
N SER A 46 14.70 1.95 -1.19
CA SER A 46 15.10 2.46 -2.50
C SER A 46 16.51 1.97 -2.89
N GLU A 47 16.90 2.20 -4.15
CA GLU A 47 18.27 1.92 -4.63
C GLU A 47 19.34 2.80 -3.98
N ASP A 48 18.95 3.94 -3.42
CA ASP A 48 19.84 4.87 -2.73
C ASP A 48 20.29 4.30 -1.38
N VAL A 49 19.47 3.44 -0.77
CA VAL A 49 19.80 2.73 0.46
C VAL A 49 20.65 1.51 0.14
N LYS A 50 21.94 1.61 0.47
CA LYS A 50 22.91 0.52 0.26
C LYS A 50 22.84 -0.51 1.39
N VAL A 51 22.95 -1.78 1.02
CA VAL A 51 23.16 -2.86 1.98
C VAL A 51 24.58 -2.77 2.53
N THR A 52 24.68 -2.75 3.85
CA THR A 52 25.94 -2.70 4.61
C THR A 52 26.01 -3.90 5.56
N SER A 53 27.13 -4.08 6.24
CA SER A 53 27.28 -5.12 7.27
C SER A 53 26.27 -5.01 8.43
N SER A 54 25.70 -3.83 8.67
CA SER A 54 24.69 -3.58 9.70
C SER A 54 23.24 -3.76 9.21
N THR A 55 23.04 -3.95 7.90
CA THR A 55 21.72 -4.03 7.30
C THR A 55 21.06 -5.38 7.60
N LYS A 56 19.85 -5.35 8.15
CA LYS A 56 19.09 -6.56 8.55
C LYS A 56 18.36 -7.26 7.39
N TRP A 57 18.62 -6.85 6.16
CA TRP A 57 17.98 -7.36 4.95
C TRP A 57 19.01 -7.39 3.81
N THR A 58 18.75 -8.23 2.82
CA THR A 58 19.63 -8.47 1.68
C THR A 58 19.05 -7.90 0.39
N GLU A 59 19.89 -7.75 -0.63
CA GLU A 59 19.42 -7.40 -1.98
C GLU A 59 18.35 -8.34 -2.53
N LYS A 60 18.41 -9.62 -2.13
CA LYS A 60 17.40 -10.62 -2.47
C LYS A 60 16.06 -10.35 -1.78
N ASP A 61 16.08 -9.88 -0.54
CA ASP A 61 14.86 -9.50 0.19
C ASP A 61 14.21 -8.28 -0.48
N ARG A 62 15.01 -7.28 -0.85
CA ARG A 62 14.54 -6.11 -1.60
C ARG A 62 13.93 -6.51 -2.95
N SER A 63 14.58 -7.40 -3.69
CA SER A 63 14.04 -7.95 -4.93
C SER A 63 12.72 -8.70 -4.72
N THR A 64 12.62 -9.48 -3.63
CA THR A 64 11.42 -10.22 -3.27
C THR A 64 10.26 -9.28 -2.91
N GLN A 65 10.53 -8.20 -2.17
CA GLN A 65 9.56 -7.16 -1.86
C GLN A 65 9.01 -6.52 -3.13
N ARG A 66 9.87 -6.16 -4.09
CA ARG A 66 9.44 -5.61 -5.39
C ARG A 66 8.54 -6.56 -6.18
N VAL A 67 8.87 -7.85 -6.23
CA VAL A 67 8.00 -8.85 -6.89
C VAL A 67 6.64 -8.93 -6.20
N LYS A 68 6.60 -8.92 -4.87
CA LYS A 68 5.35 -8.90 -4.10
C LYS A 68 4.53 -7.63 -4.39
N MET A 69 5.18 -6.47 -4.42
CA MET A 69 4.55 -5.20 -4.79
C MET A 69 3.91 -5.26 -6.17
N ILE A 70 4.64 -5.69 -7.21
CA ILE A 70 4.10 -5.77 -8.58
C ILE A 70 2.90 -6.71 -8.66
N LYS A 71 2.96 -7.87 -7.97
CA LYS A 71 1.81 -8.80 -7.89
C LYS A 71 0.60 -8.15 -7.20
N LYS A 72 0.84 -7.39 -6.12
CA LYS A 72 -0.21 -6.68 -5.38
C LYS A 72 -0.83 -5.55 -6.20
N ILE A 73 -0.02 -4.78 -6.94
CA ILE A 73 -0.51 -3.76 -7.88
C ILE A 73 -1.40 -4.42 -8.94
N ASN A 74 -0.94 -5.49 -9.58
CA ASN A 74 -1.73 -6.19 -10.60
C ASN A 74 -3.08 -6.68 -10.04
N LYS A 75 -3.07 -7.25 -8.82
CA LYS A 75 -4.31 -7.65 -8.14
C LYS A 75 -5.22 -6.46 -7.84
N LEU A 76 -4.69 -5.36 -7.32
CA LEU A 76 -5.47 -4.15 -7.02
C LEU A 76 -6.13 -3.57 -8.27
N LEU A 77 -5.39 -3.43 -9.37
CA LEU A 77 -5.91 -2.92 -10.63
C LEU A 77 -7.02 -3.83 -11.18
N LYS A 78 -6.80 -5.16 -11.14
CA LYS A 78 -7.80 -6.16 -11.54
C LYS A 78 -9.06 -6.09 -10.69
N ASP A 79 -8.92 -6.10 -9.37
CA ASP A 79 -10.05 -6.06 -8.43
C ASP A 79 -10.83 -4.75 -8.58
N ALA A 80 -10.13 -3.63 -8.82
CA ALA A 80 -10.75 -2.32 -9.02
C ALA A 80 -11.30 -2.07 -10.44
N LYS A 81 -11.09 -3.02 -11.37
CA LYS A 81 -11.44 -2.93 -12.81
C LYS A 81 -10.87 -1.69 -13.48
N VAL A 82 -9.59 -1.39 -13.25
CA VAL A 82 -8.87 -0.25 -13.82
C VAL A 82 -7.54 -0.68 -14.42
N TYR A 83 -6.92 0.21 -15.21
CA TYR A 83 -5.70 -0.08 -15.94
C TYR A 83 -4.47 0.60 -15.36
N THR A 84 -4.64 1.77 -14.72
CA THR A 84 -3.55 2.54 -14.14
C THR A 84 -3.81 2.87 -12.67
N ILE A 85 -2.72 3.12 -11.93
CA ILE A 85 -2.80 3.34 -10.47
C ILE A 85 -3.55 4.62 -10.09
N ASP A 86 -3.52 5.65 -10.92
CA ASP A 86 -4.22 6.92 -10.69
C ASP A 86 -5.75 6.72 -10.69
N GLN A 87 -6.24 5.74 -11.47
CA GLN A 87 -7.64 5.34 -11.49
C GLN A 87 -8.09 4.58 -10.22
N LEU A 88 -7.17 4.23 -9.32
CA LEU A 88 -7.51 3.69 -8.00
C LEU A 88 -8.07 4.76 -7.07
N LYS A 89 -7.86 6.05 -7.36
CA LYS A 89 -8.42 7.14 -6.58
C LYS A 89 -9.94 7.01 -6.50
N ASP A 90 -10.48 7.29 -5.31
CA ASP A 90 -11.88 7.21 -4.95
C ASP A 90 -12.50 5.80 -5.01
N LYS A 91 -11.72 4.74 -5.27
CA LYS A 91 -12.21 3.36 -5.20
C LYS A 91 -12.59 3.00 -3.76
N PRO A 92 -13.75 2.36 -3.54
CA PRO A 92 -14.24 2.01 -2.21
C PRO A 92 -13.42 0.88 -1.61
N VAL A 93 -13.17 0.96 -0.31
CA VAL A 93 -12.41 -0.04 0.46
C VAL A 93 -13.12 -0.44 1.74
N GLU A 94 -12.82 -1.64 2.22
CA GLU A 94 -13.09 -2.07 3.59
C GLU A 94 -11.76 -2.12 4.33
N VAL A 95 -11.66 -1.41 5.45
CA VAL A 95 -10.47 -1.36 6.31
C VAL A 95 -10.73 -2.18 7.56
N THR A 96 -9.82 -3.10 7.88
CA THR A 96 -9.84 -3.87 9.12
C THR A 96 -8.81 -3.31 10.08
N SER A 97 -9.27 -2.88 11.25
CA SER A 97 -8.45 -2.33 12.32
C SER A 97 -8.52 -3.21 13.57
N GLU A 98 -7.42 -3.32 14.30
CA GLU A 98 -7.35 -3.97 15.59
C GLU A 98 -6.69 -3.02 16.59
N ASN A 99 -7.39 -2.70 17.68
CA ASN A 99 -6.92 -1.77 18.72
C ASN A 99 -6.46 -0.41 18.13
N MET A 100 -7.27 0.16 17.23
CA MET A 100 -7.02 1.43 16.51
C MET A 100 -5.86 1.41 15.50
N MET A 101 -5.23 0.27 15.26
CA MET A 101 -4.22 0.11 14.21
C MET A 101 -4.81 -0.61 13.00
N ILE A 102 -4.56 -0.08 11.81
CA ILE A 102 -4.90 -0.77 10.56
C ILE A 102 -4.11 -2.07 10.47
N LYS A 103 -4.83 -3.17 10.26
CA LYS A 103 -4.25 -4.50 10.05
C LYS A 103 -4.30 -4.92 8.59
N ASP A 104 -5.41 -4.62 7.92
CA ASP A 104 -5.60 -4.97 6.52
C ASP A 104 -6.63 -4.05 5.85
N TRP A 105 -6.67 -4.07 4.53
CA TRP A 105 -7.75 -3.47 3.77
C TRP A 105 -7.88 -4.14 2.39
N ARG A 106 -9.09 -4.03 1.82
CA ARG A 106 -9.37 -4.54 0.47
C ARG A 106 -10.22 -3.57 -0.33
N ILE A 107 -10.12 -3.66 -1.65
CA ILE A 107 -11.10 -3.05 -2.56
C ILE A 107 -12.45 -3.75 -2.36
N LEU A 108 -13.52 -2.97 -2.27
CA LEU A 108 -14.89 -3.48 -2.25
C LEU A 108 -15.36 -3.74 -3.68
N THR A 109 -15.13 -4.95 -4.16
CA THR A 109 -15.46 -5.36 -5.53
C THR A 109 -16.96 -5.51 -5.78
N GLU A 110 -17.74 -5.64 -4.71
CA GLU A 110 -19.19 -5.86 -4.75
C GLU A 110 -19.98 -4.63 -5.22
N VAL A 111 -19.33 -3.46 -5.22
CA VAL A 111 -19.92 -2.16 -5.58
C VAL A 111 -19.25 -1.51 -6.81
N LEU A 112 -18.45 -2.28 -7.54
CA LEU A 112 -17.69 -1.87 -8.74
C LEU A 112 -18.14 -2.61 -9.98
#